data_AF-A0A258J464-F1
#
_entry.id   AF-A0A258J464-F1
#
_cell.length_a   1.000
_cell.length_b   1.000
_cell.length_c   1.000
_cell.angle_alpha   90.00
_cell.angle_beta   90.00
_cell.angle_gamma   90.00
#
_symmetry.space_group_name_H-M   'P 1'
#
loop_
_entity.id
_entity.type
_entity.pdbx_description
1 polymer ?
#
loop_
_entity_poly.entity_id
_entity_poly.type
_entity_poly.pdbx_seq_one_letter_code
_entity_poly.pdbx_strand_id
1 'polypeptide(L)' 'AACNLAGFDVANEAVQIMGGIGYSQEALAEYCMRRTRGWMIAGGSVEILKNRIAEHVFDRRFDQRAQQAVAAE' A
#
# COMPACT_ATOMS: atom_id res chain seq x y z
N ALA A 1 4.05 -3.19 5.52
CA ALA A 1 3.23 -1.97 5.37
C ALA A 1 4.09 -0.70 5.40
N ALA A 2 4.87 -0.46 6.46
CA ALA A 2 5.65 0.79 6.63
C ALA A 2 6.56 1.15 5.45
N CYS A 3 7.39 0.22 4.95
CA CYS A 3 8.30 0.50 3.85
C CYS A 3 7.58 0.87 2.54
N ASN A 4 6.42 0.27 2.26
CA ASN A 4 5.66 0.56 1.05
C ASN A 4 5.05 1.97 1.09
N LEU A 5 4.52 2.37 2.26
CA LEU A 5 4.01 3.72 2.48
C LEU A 5 5.15 4.74 2.39
N ALA A 6 6.23 4.54 3.15
CA ALA A 6 7.37 5.46 3.15
C ALA A 6 7.98 5.63 1.75
N GLY A 7 8.17 4.54 1.00
CA GLY A 7 8.69 4.61 -0.36
C GLY A 7 7.77 5.36 -1.31
N PHE A 8 6.45 5.21 -1.18
CA PHE A 8 5.50 5.96 -1.99
C PHE A 8 5.46 7.44 -1.59
N ASP A 9 5.34 7.74 -0.29
CA ASP A 9 5.18 9.11 0.21
C ASP A 9 6.41 9.97 -0.14
N VAL A 10 7.62 9.43 0.06
CA VAL A 10 8.87 10.13 -0.29
C VAL A 10 8.99 10.35 -1.80
N ALA A 11 8.66 9.34 -2.61
CA ALA A 11 8.75 9.48 -4.07
C ALA A 11 7.70 10.46 -4.62
N ASN A 12 6.49 10.44 -4.05
CA ASN A 12 5.41 11.35 -4.40
C ASN A 12 5.78 12.81 -4.06
N GLU A 13 6.32 13.04 -2.86
CA GLU A 13 6.76 14.37 -2.44
C GLU A 13 7.94 14.87 -3.29
N ALA A 14 8.88 13.98 -3.65
CA ALA A 14 10.00 14.33 -4.52
C ALA A 14 9.54 14.83 -5.89
N VAL A 15 8.52 14.20 -6.50
CA VAL A 15 7.92 14.67 -7.76
C VAL A 15 7.37 16.09 -7.57
N GLN A 16 6.67 16.36 -6.47
CA GLN A 16 6.10 17.68 -6.20
C GLN A 16 7.18 18.76 -6.00
N ILE A 17 8.22 18.48 -5.21
CA ILE A 17 9.34 19.39 -4.95
C ILE A 17 10.08 19.76 -6.25
N MET A 18 10.27 18.78 -7.13
CA MET A 18 11.00 18.96 -8.39
C MET A 18 10.14 19.60 -9.50
N GLY A 19 8.82 19.73 -9.31
CA GLY A 19 7.90 20.30 -10.28
C GLY A 19 7.91 19.55 -11.61
N GLY A 20 7.98 20.29 -12.73
CA GLY A 20 7.96 19.69 -14.08
C GLY A 20 9.09 18.70 -14.35
N ILE A 21 10.28 18.92 -13.76
CA ILE A 21 11.40 17.98 -13.87
C ILE A 21 11.11 16.69 -13.10
N GLY A 22 10.40 16.77 -11.98
CA GLY A 22 10.00 15.60 -11.18
C GLY A 22 9.09 14.63 -11.94
N TYR A 23 8.28 15.15 -12.85
CA TYR A 23 7.38 14.38 -13.72
C TYR A 23 7.98 14.09 -15.11
N SER A 24 9.24 14.49 -15.36
CA SER A 24 9.95 14.20 -16.60
C SER A 24 10.73 12.89 -16.46
N GLN A 25 10.85 12.14 -17.57
CA GLN A 25 11.71 10.96 -17.64
C GLN A 25 13.21 11.28 -17.55
N GLU A 26 13.58 12.55 -17.57
CA GLU A 26 14.96 13.02 -17.31
C GLU A 26 15.37 12.85 -15.83
N ALA A 27 14.41 12.75 -14.92
CA ALA A 27 14.65 12.46 -13.50
C ALA A 27 14.10 11.09 -13.09
N LEU A 28 14.69 10.50 -12.05
CA LEU A 28 14.22 9.20 -11.52
C LEU A 28 12.96 9.29 -10.66
N ALA A 29 12.54 10.50 -10.26
CA ALA A 29 11.46 10.70 -9.29
C ALA A 29 10.14 10.08 -9.76
N GLU A 30 9.71 10.34 -10.99
CA GLU A 30 8.48 9.75 -11.54
C GLU A 30 8.53 8.22 -11.67
N TYR A 31 9.68 7.65 -12.05
CA TYR A 31 9.87 6.20 -12.11
C TYR A 31 9.72 5.58 -10.72
N CYS A 32 10.39 6.15 -9.73
CA CYS A 32 10.29 5.69 -8.34
C CYS A 32 8.84 5.78 -7.85
N MET A 33 8.15 6.90 -8.05
CA MET A 33 6.75 7.08 -7.66
C MET A 33 5.84 6.02 -8.29
N ARG A 34 5.96 5.77 -9.61
CA ARG A 34 5.19 4.74 -10.30
C ARG A 34 5.48 3.34 -9.75
N ARG A 35 6.74 3.03 -9.46
CA ARG A 35 7.16 1.71 -8.97
C ARG A 35 6.71 1.45 -7.54
N THR A 36 6.89 2.42 -6.66
CA THR A 36 6.48 2.30 -5.25
C THR A 36 4.96 2.20 -5.11
N ARG A 37 4.21 2.86 -6.00
CA ARG A 37 2.74 2.68 -6.08
C ARG A 37 2.35 1.22 -6.36
N GLY A 38 3.05 0.55 -7.28
CA GLY A 38 2.82 -0.88 -7.54
C GLY A 38 3.17 -1.78 -6.34
N TRP A 39 4.22 -1.44 -5.60
CA TRP A 39 4.61 -2.18 -4.38
C TRP A 39 3.64 -2.02 -3.22
N MET A 40 2.77 -1.01 -3.22
CA MET A 40 1.66 -0.94 -2.25
C MET A 40 0.64 -2.07 -2.43
N ILE A 41 0.68 -2.78 -3.56
CA ILE A 41 -0.25 -3.87 -3.91
C ILE A 41 0.48 -5.23 -3.92
N ALA A 42 1.66 -5.27 -4.53
CA ALA A 42 2.42 -6.51 -4.70
C ALA A 42 2.92 -7.08 -3.36
N GLY A 43 2.79 -8.40 -3.16
CA GLY A 43 3.18 -9.06 -1.91
C GLY A 43 2.16 -8.90 -0.76
N GLY A 44 0.98 -8.35 -1.06
CA GLY A 44 -0.09 -8.07 -0.12
C GLY A 44 -0.34 -6.57 -0.04
N SER A 45 -1.60 -6.15 -0.23
CA SER A 45 -1.97 -4.74 -0.15
C SER A 45 -1.67 -4.17 1.24
N VAL A 46 -1.50 -2.85 1.33
CA VAL A 46 -1.27 -2.18 2.62
C VAL A 46 -2.34 -2.54 3.65
N GLU A 47 -3.59 -2.68 3.23
CA GLU A 47 -4.74 -3.06 4.05
C GLU A 47 -4.61 -4.50 4.57
N ILE A 48 -4.27 -5.46 3.70
CA ILE A 48 -4.05 -6.86 4.11
C ILE A 48 -2.88 -6.98 5.08
N LEU A 49 -1.80 -6.23 4.85
CA LEU A 49 -0.66 -6.20 5.76
C LEU A 49 -1.03 -5.59 7.12
N LYS A 50 -1.88 -4.55 7.15
CA LYS A 50 -2.41 -3.98 8.39
C LYS A 50 -3.31 -4.98 9.13
N ASN A 51 -4.17 -5.69 8.42
CA ASN A 51 -4.99 -6.74 9.03
C ASN A 51 -4.11 -7.82 9.67
N ARG A 52 -3.07 -8.30 8.97
CA ARG A 52 -2.13 -9.28 9.54
C ARG A 52 -1.43 -8.78 10.80
N ILE A 53 -1.01 -7.50 10.82
CA ILE A 53 -0.45 -6.89 12.04
C ILE A 53 -1.51 -6.88 13.16
N ALA A 54 -2.75 -6.49 12.85
CA ALA A 54 -3.84 -6.49 13.82
C ALA A 54 -4.12 -7.89 14.37
N GLU A 55 -4.06 -8.94 13.54
CA GLU A 55 -4.23 -10.32 14.02
C GLU A 55 -3.21 -10.69 15.09
N HIS A 56 -1.95 -10.29 14.92
CA HIS A 56 -0.89 -10.50 15.91
C HIS A 56 -1.08 -9.63 17.16
N VAL A 57 -1.58 -8.40 17.02
CA VAL A 57 -1.81 -7.49 18.16
C VAL A 57 -2.97 -7.97 19.04
N PHE A 58 -4.03 -8.49 18.43
CA PHE A 58 -5.25 -8.90 19.13
C PHE A 58 -5.35 -10.41 19.40
N ASP A 59 -4.32 -11.17 19.01
CA ASP A 59 -4.26 -12.64 19.12
C ASP A 59 -5.52 -13.34 18.58
N ARG A 60 -6.04 -12.84 17.44
CA ARG A 60 -7.22 -13.38 16.76
C ARG A 60 -7.10 -13.24 15.26
N ARG A 61 -7.77 -14.13 14.52
CA ARG A 61 -7.89 -14.03 13.06
C ARG A 61 -9.05 -13.12 12.65
N PHE A 62 -8.88 -12.37 11.57
CA PHE A 62 -9.97 -11.67 10.88
C PHE A 62 -10.29 -12.41 9.59
N ASP A 63 -11.46 -13.06 9.54
CA ASP A 63 -11.87 -13.77 8.32
C ASP A 63 -12.15 -12.78 7.19
N GLN A 64 -11.63 -13.10 6.00
CA GLN A 64 -11.84 -12.31 4.79
C GLN A 64 -13.12 -12.71 4.06
N ARG A 65 -13.69 -13.88 4.39
CA ARG A 65 -14.94 -14.36 3.81
C ARG A 65 -16.09 -13.87 4.66
N ALA A 66 -17.14 -13.35 4.02
CA ALA A 66 -18.40 -13.12 4.70
C ALA A 66 -18.88 -14.46 5.29
N GLN A 67 -19.26 -14.47 6.58
CA GLN A 67 -19.97 -15.61 7.14
C GLN A 67 -21.22 -15.81 6.30
N GLN A 68 -21.39 -17.02 5.74
CA GLN A 68 -22.63 -17.34 5.05
C GLN A 68 -23.77 -17.06 6.02
N ALA A 69 -24.69 -16.16 5.64
CA ALA A 69 -25.92 -15.99 6.37
C ALA A 69 -26.58 -17.36 6.40
N VAL A 70 -26.64 -17.97 7.59
CA VAL A 70 -27.40 -19.20 7.78
C VAL A 70 -28.81 -18.84 7.35
N ALA A 71 -29.28 -19.45 6.26
CA ALA A 71 -30.62 -19.20 5.77
C ALA A 71 -31.58 -19.46 6.93
N ALA A 72 -32.27 -18.41 7.38
CA ALA A 72 -33.28 -18.52 8.41
C ALA A 72 -34.38 -19.44 7.86
N GLU A 73 -34.58 -20.57 8.54
CA GLU A 73 -35.72 -21.47 8.34
C GLU A 73 -37.03 -20.78 8.72
#